data_AF-A0A527RDW5-F1
#
_entry.id   AF-A0A527RDW5-F1
#
_cell.length_a   1.000
_cell.length_b   1.000
_cell.length_c   1.000
_cell.angle_alpha   90.00
_cell.angle_beta   90.00
_cell.angle_gamma   90.00
#
_symmetry.space_group_name_H-M   'P 1'
#
loop_
_entity.id
_entity.type
_entity.pdbx_description
1 polymer ?
#
loop_
_entity_poly.entity_id
_entity_poly.type
_entity_poly.pdbx_seq_one_letter_code
_entity_poly.pdbx_strand_id
1 'polypeptide(L)' 'QSLGITQDAIPWLIESHLAFTAITIAEVWSSTSIFAILILAGLLAMPKEPIEAARVDGCTPWQTFRYVTWP' A
#
# COMPACT_ATOMS: atom_id res chain seq x y z
N GLN A 1 -23.17 28.77 3.38
CA GLN A 1 -23.48 28.69 1.95
C GLN A 1 -22.72 27.48 1.41
N SER A 2 -23.41 26.40 1.05
CA SER A 2 -22.75 25.24 0.45
C SER A 2 -22.29 25.62 -0.96
N LEU A 3 -21.14 25.10 -1.38
CA LEU A 3 -20.46 25.43 -2.65
C LEU A 3 -21.24 25.05 -3.93
N GLY A 4 -22.51 24.64 -3.84
CA GLY A 4 -23.37 24.36 -5.00
C GLY A 4 -22.96 23.16 -5.86
N ILE A 5 -21.93 22.42 -5.46
CA ILE A 5 -21.35 21.31 -6.24
C ILE A 5 -22.24 20.05 -6.18
N THR A 6 -23.03 19.86 -5.12
CA THR A 6 -24.05 18.80 -5.00
C THR A 6 -25.21 19.27 -4.14
N GLN A 7 -26.44 19.01 -4.59
CA GLN A 7 -27.68 19.36 -3.88
C GLN A 7 -28.12 18.24 -2.91
N ASP A 8 -27.63 17.02 -3.12
CA ASP A 8 -27.96 15.83 -2.33
C ASP A 8 -26.73 15.31 -1.57
N ALA A 9 -26.94 14.85 -0.32
CA ALA A 9 -25.90 14.22 0.49
C ALA A 9 -25.60 12.82 -0.04
N ILE A 10 -24.33 12.50 -0.29
CA ILE A 10 -23.92 11.16 -0.73
C ILE A 10 -24.13 10.17 0.43
N PRO A 11 -24.96 9.12 0.26
CA PRO A 11 -25.34 8.20 1.33
C PRO A 11 -24.26 7.13 1.59
N TRP A 12 -23.05 7.56 1.97
CA TRP A 12 -21.86 6.72 2.15
C TRP A 12 -22.05 5.45 2.99
N LEU A 13 -22.97 5.47 3.96
CA LEU A 13 -23.22 4.35 4.89
C LEU A 13 -24.62 3.73 4.75
N ILE A 14 -25.46 4.28 3.86
CA ILE A 14 -26.86 3.85 3.71
C ILE A 14 -27.00 2.98 2.46
N GLU A 15 -26.34 3.36 1.36
CA GLU A 15 -26.32 2.55 0.15
C GLU A 15 -25.33 1.39 0.31
N SER A 16 -25.78 0.15 0.12
CA SER A 16 -25.01 -1.07 0.41
C SER A 16 -23.62 -1.12 -0.28
N HIS A 17 -23.55 -0.75 -1.57
CA HIS A 17 -22.29 -0.78 -2.31
C HIS A 17 -21.30 0.32 -1.87
N LEU A 18 -21.81 1.52 -1.61
CA LEU A 18 -21.00 2.63 -1.10
C LEU A 18 -20.54 2.37 0.33
N ALA A 19 -21.41 1.82 1.18
CA ALA A 19 -21.09 1.47 2.57
C ALA A 19 -19.99 0.42 2.63
N PHE A 20 -20.11 -0.67 1.86
CA PHE A 20 -19.08 -1.70 1.80
C PHE A 20 -17.73 -1.12 1.35
N THR A 21 -17.73 -0.31 0.29
CA THR A 21 -16.49 0.29 -0.24
C THR A 21 -15.88 1.29 0.75
N ALA A 22 -16.69 2.16 1.35
CA ALA A 22 -16.23 3.17 2.31
C ALA A 22 -15.63 2.53 3.56
N ILE A 23 -16.30 1.52 4.12
CA ILE A 23 -15.82 0.77 5.28
C ILE A 23 -14.52 0.02 4.93
N THR A 24 -14.47 -0.64 3.77
CA THR A 24 -13.26 -1.34 3.32
C THR A 24 -12.07 -0.39 3.19
N ILE A 25 -12.27 0.79 2.59
CA ILE A 25 -11.21 1.80 2.47
C ILE A 25 -10.75 2.28 3.85
N ALA A 26 -11.69 2.56 4.76
CA ALA A 26 -11.35 2.98 6.12
C ALA A 26 -10.56 1.91 6.88
N GLU A 27 -10.94 0.65 6.75
CA GLU A 27 -10.26 -0.49 7.38
C GLU A 27 -8.86 -0.72 6.78
N VAL A 28 -8.74 -0.68 5.45
CA VAL A 28 -7.45 -0.77 4.76
C VAL A 28 -6.55 0.39 5.18
N TRP A 29 -7.06 1.61 5.28
CA TRP A 29 -6.29 2.76 5.74
C TRP A 29 -5.76 2.57 7.17
N SER A 30 -6.63 2.12 8.09
CA SER A 30 -6.27 1.87 9.48
C SER A 30 -5.15 0.82 9.59
N SER A 31 -5.33 -0.32 8.93
CA SER A 31 -4.39 -1.46 8.97
C SER A 31 -3.08 -1.20 8.21
N THR A 32 -3.10 -0.39 7.13
CA THR A 32 -1.91 -0.05 6.32
C THR A 32 -0.79 0.54 7.16
N SER A 33 -1.11 1.37 8.16
CA SER A 33 -0.13 2.00 9.05
C SER A 33 0.79 0.97 9.74
N ILE A 34 0.20 -0.13 10.21
CA ILE A 34 0.92 -1.18 10.93
C ILE A 34 1.74 -2.02 9.95
N PHE A 35 1.12 -2.44 8.84
CA PHE A 35 1.81 -3.24 7.83
C PHE A 35 2.98 -2.49 7.20
N ALA A 36 2.87 -1.19 6.98
CA ALA A 36 3.97 -0.37 6.47
C ALA A 36 5.20 -0.42 7.38
N ILE A 37 5.00 -0.32 8.70
CA ILE A 37 6.09 -0.41 9.68
C ILE A 37 6.69 -1.82 9.69
N LEU A 38 5.85 -2.86 9.66
CA LEU A 38 6.31 -4.26 9.65
C LEU A 38 7.12 -4.58 8.40
N ILE A 39 6.65 -4.17 7.22
CA ILE A 39 7.36 -4.33 5.95
C ILE A 39 8.68 -3.56 5.99
N LEU A 40 8.68 -2.31 6.47
CA LEU A 40 9.91 -1.52 6.60
C LEU A 40 10.92 -2.19 7.54
N ALA A 41 10.47 -2.69 8.69
CA ALA A 41 11.32 -3.41 9.63
C ALA A 41 11.94 -4.67 8.98
N GLY A 42 11.15 -5.42 8.22
CA GLY A 42 11.63 -6.58 7.46
C GLY A 42 12.66 -6.20 6.39
N LEU A 43 12.41 -5.12 5.64
CA LEU A 43 13.35 -4.60 4.64
C LEU A 43 14.66 -4.13 5.26
N LEU A 44 14.61 -3.49 6.44
CA LEU A 44 15.80 -3.05 7.17
C LEU A 44 16.62 -4.21 7.77
N ALA A 45 15.98 -5.33 8.08
CA ALA A 45 16.64 -6.52 8.61
C ALA A 45 17.35 -7.36 7.54
N MET A 46 17.08 -7.12 6.24
CA MET A 46 17.69 -7.89 5.16
C MET A 46 19.20 -7.61 5.02
N PRO A 47 20.03 -8.65 4.79
CA PRO A 47 21.44 -8.47 4.47
C PRO A 47 21.60 -7.79 3.10
N LYS A 48 22.69 -7.02 2.93
CA LYS A 48 22.97 -6.28 1.67
C LYS A 48 23.64 -7.12 0.59
N GLU A 49 24.28 -8.23 0.99
CA GLU A 49 25.02 -9.14 0.12
C GLU A 49 24.21 -9.63 -1.10
N PRO A 50 22.92 -10.01 -0.99
CA PRO A 50 22.13 -10.47 -2.14
C PRO A 50 21.87 -9.36 -3.16
N ILE A 51 21.72 -8.11 -2.69
CA ILE A 51 21.49 -6.94 -3.53
C ILE A 51 22.77 -6.58 -4.30
N GLU A 52 23.91 -6.66 -3.62
CA GLU A 52 25.23 -6.44 -4.24
C GLU A 52 25.56 -7.53 -5.25
N ALA A 53 25.26 -8.80 -4.93
CA ALA A 53 25.40 -9.92 -5.86
C ALA A 53 24.54 -9.72 -7.12
N ALA A 54 23.26 -9.37 -6.97
CA ALA A 54 22.38 -9.10 -8.10
C ALA A 54 22.90 -7.95 -8.99
N ARG A 55 23.57 -6.95 -8.40
CA ARG A 55 24.20 -5.86 -9.15
C ARG A 55 25.42 -6.32 -9.94
N VAL A 56 26.24 -7.22 -9.38
CA VAL A 56 27.39 -7.83 -10.08
C VAL A 56 26.91 -8.72 -11.23
N ASP A 57 25.78 -9.42 -11.04
CA ASP A 57 25.14 -10.24 -12.07
C ASP A 57 24.42 -9.43 -13.16
N GLY A 58 24.45 -8.09 -13.08
CA GLY A 58 23.86 -7.21 -14.09
C GLY A 58 22.33 -7.12 -14.05
N CYS A 59 21.70 -7.47 -12.92
CA CYS A 59 20.26 -7.35 -12.76
C CYS A 59 19.80 -5.88 -12.79
N THR A 60 18.69 -5.63 -13.47
CA THR A 60 18.02 -4.32 -13.45
C THR A 60 17.34 -4.06 -12.10
N PRO A 61 17.11 -2.79 -11.70
CA PRO A 61 16.46 -2.46 -10.43
C PRO A 61 15.10 -3.15 -10.23
N TRP A 62 14.32 -3.35 -11.31
CA TRP A 62 13.04 -4.06 -11.24
C TRP A 62 13.22 -5.56 -10.97
N GLN A 63 14.22 -6.20 -11.59
CA GLN A 63 14.55 -7.60 -11.33
C GLN A 63 15.05 -7.78 -9.89
N THR A 64 15.93 -6.90 -9.42
CA THR A 64 16.40 -6.93 -8.03
C THR A 64 15.23 -6.76 -7.06
N PHE A 65 14.32 -5.82 -7.31
CA PHE A 65 13.12 -5.67 -6.47
C PHE A 65 12.26 -6.96 -6.47
N ARG A 66 11.88 -7.48 -7.64
CA ARG A 66 10.93 -8.59 -7.75
C ARG A 66 11.47 -9.96 -7.32
N TYR A 67 12.78 -10.18 -7.45
CA TYR A 67 13.43 -11.48 -7.19
C TYR A 67 14.30 -11.51 -5.94
N VAL A 68 14.71 -10.36 -5.40
CA VAL A 68 15.62 -10.29 -4.24
C VAL A 68 14.97 -9.56 -3.06
N THR A 69 14.24 -8.47 -3.29
CA THR A 69 13.68 -7.62 -2.20
C THR A 69 12.24 -7.99 -1.83
N TRP A 70 11.41 -8.30 -2.82
CA TRP A 70 10.02 -8.67 -2.63
C TRP A 70 9.93 -10.15 -2.20
N PRO A 71 9.24 -10.47 -1.09
CA PRO A 71 9.06 -11.85 -0.64
C PRO A 71 8.28 -12.72 -1.64
#